data_AF-A0A1F7ULX9-F1
#
_entry.id   AF-A0A1F7ULX9-F1
#
_cell.length_a   1.000
_cell.length_b   1.000
_cell.length_c   1.000
_cell.angle_alpha   90.00
_cell.angle_beta   90.00
_cell.angle_gamma   90.00
#
_symmetry.space_group_name_H-M   'P 1'
#
loop_
_entity.id
_entity.type
_entity.pdbx_description
1 polymer ?
#
loop_
_entity_poly.entity_id
_entity_poly.type
_entity_poly.pdbx_seq_one_letter_code
_entity_poly.pdbx_strand_id
1 'polypeptide(L)'
;MNLYEHEGKAILARAGIPVPRGVLVRSSEAVGAAHGSFPLVVKAQVLAGGRGKAGGVRGVRSREELVAAVQNLLGSTLLGESVRSILVEEVLPVAKEYYISVIYDQTAGRPAVLFSTSGGMEIEASHPPRRFFLDSTVGEKVSELVSEDERGELRKIIELLGDAFVGEDARQIEINPLVRTSDGRFVAADAKVALDDDAAFRHPEWSALEERTVLGRGPTDRERAARAIDAGPLAHRGTASKYIEFGGDVGILFSGGGASLANMDALL
;
A
#
# COMPACT_ATOMS: atom_id res chain seq x y z
N MET A 1 5.25 8.33 3.61
CA MET A 1 5.75 6.92 3.58
C MET A 1 4.77 5.99 2.85
N ASN A 2 5.23 5.08 1.98
CA ASN A 2 4.38 4.03 1.37
C ASN A 2 4.52 2.71 2.15
N LEU A 3 3.41 1.99 2.31
CA LEU A 3 3.38 0.73 3.05
C LEU A 3 3.40 -0.48 2.11
N TYR A 4 3.95 -1.60 2.60
CA TYR A 4 3.70 -2.89 1.96
C TYR A 4 2.23 -3.29 2.14
N GLU A 5 1.71 -4.11 1.23
CA GLU A 5 0.31 -4.54 1.27
C GLU A 5 -0.09 -5.16 2.62
N HIS A 6 0.76 -5.99 3.23
CA HIS A 6 0.44 -6.60 4.53
C HIS A 6 0.31 -5.56 5.66
N GLU A 7 1.08 -4.47 5.62
CA GLU A 7 0.98 -3.37 6.59
C GLU A 7 -0.29 -2.54 6.33
N GLY A 8 -0.59 -2.26 5.06
CA GLY A 8 -1.84 -1.60 4.67
C GLY A 8 -3.07 -2.41 5.07
N LYS A 9 -3.04 -3.74 4.87
CA LYS A 9 -4.10 -4.66 5.32
C LYS A 9 -4.23 -4.69 6.84
N ALA A 10 -3.14 -4.55 7.58
CA ALA A 10 -3.22 -4.46 9.04
C ALA A 10 -3.96 -3.18 9.48
N ILE A 11 -3.77 -2.04 8.79
CA ILE A 11 -4.56 -0.82 9.02
C ILE A 11 -6.05 -1.08 8.73
N LEU A 12 -6.37 -1.63 7.55
CA LEU A 12 -7.76 -1.91 7.16
C LEU A 12 -8.44 -2.87 8.16
N ALA A 13 -7.74 -3.92 8.58
CA ALA A 13 -8.26 -4.88 9.56
C ALA A 13 -8.53 -4.22 10.93
N ARG A 14 -7.64 -3.34 11.41
CA ARG A 14 -7.86 -2.57 12.65
C ARG A 14 -9.05 -1.62 12.55
N ALA A 15 -9.26 -1.04 11.37
CA ALA A 15 -10.44 -0.22 11.08
C ALA A 15 -11.74 -1.04 10.95
N GLY A 16 -11.67 -2.38 10.99
CA GLY A 16 -12.84 -3.24 10.86
C GLY A 16 -13.24 -3.57 9.42
N ILE A 17 -12.40 -3.26 8.44
CA ILE A 17 -12.59 -3.65 7.04
C ILE A 17 -12.02 -5.06 6.85
N PRO A 18 -12.83 -6.04 6.41
CA PRO A 18 -12.36 -7.42 6.26
C PRO A 18 -11.25 -7.53 5.23
N VAL A 19 -10.22 -8.32 5.54
CA VAL A 19 -9.11 -8.68 4.64
C VAL A 19 -9.01 -10.22 4.56
N PRO A 20 -8.42 -10.79 3.51
CA PRO A 20 -8.19 -12.23 3.43
C PRO A 20 -7.38 -12.73 4.62
N ARG A 21 -7.67 -13.94 5.10
CA ARG A 21 -6.77 -14.61 6.04
C ARG A 21 -5.46 -14.93 5.33
N GLY A 22 -4.36 -14.57 5.96
CA GLY A 22 -3.05 -14.83 5.41
C GLY A 22 -1.94 -14.76 6.43
N VAL A 23 -0.75 -15.16 5.99
CA VAL A 23 0.48 -15.12 6.78
C VAL A 23 1.60 -14.49 5.98
N LEU A 24 2.45 -13.73 6.67
CA LEU A 24 3.65 -13.18 6.10
C LEU A 24 4.82 -14.16 6.26
N VAL A 25 5.45 -14.51 5.15
CA VAL A 25 6.56 -15.46 5.06
C VAL A 25 7.83 -14.68 4.73
N ARG A 26 8.86 -14.85 5.58
CA ARG A 26 10.19 -14.23 5.41
C ARG A 26 11.33 -15.24 5.17
N SER A 27 11.04 -16.52 5.28
CA SER A 27 11.98 -17.60 4.95
C SER A 27 11.22 -18.78 4.36
N SER A 28 11.90 -19.61 3.57
CA SER A 28 11.30 -20.81 2.99
C SER A 28 10.89 -21.83 4.05
N GLU A 29 11.53 -21.86 5.22
CA GLU A 29 11.11 -22.73 6.32
C GLU A 29 9.77 -22.30 6.95
N ALA A 30 9.47 -20.99 6.93
CA ALA A 30 8.23 -20.44 7.47
C ALA A 30 6.99 -20.79 6.62
N VAL A 31 7.15 -21.40 5.45
CA VAL A 31 6.05 -21.89 4.60
C VAL A 31 5.18 -22.92 5.33
N GLY A 32 5.75 -23.69 6.26
CA GLY A 32 4.99 -24.63 7.09
C GLY A 32 3.90 -23.96 7.94
N ALA A 33 4.09 -22.69 8.31
CA ALA A 33 3.12 -21.91 9.08
C ALA A 33 1.99 -21.32 8.22
N ALA A 34 2.12 -21.36 6.89
CA ALA A 34 1.02 -21.06 5.97
C ALA A 34 0.01 -22.22 5.98
N HIS A 35 -0.75 -22.29 7.06
CA HIS A 35 -1.85 -23.24 7.22
C HIS A 35 -3.08 -22.71 6.50
N GLY A 36 -3.54 -23.45 5.49
CA GLY A 36 -4.77 -23.17 4.79
C GLY A 36 -5.22 -24.36 3.94
N SER A 37 -6.53 -24.44 3.69
CA SER A 37 -7.07 -25.30 2.64
C SER A 37 -6.75 -24.66 1.30
N PHE A 38 -6.01 -25.36 0.44
CA PHE A 38 -5.78 -24.92 -0.93
C PHE A 38 -7.12 -24.71 -1.67
N PRO A 39 -7.18 -23.77 -2.63
CA PRO A 39 -6.08 -22.97 -3.17
C PRO A 39 -5.71 -21.72 -2.35
N LEU A 40 -4.47 -21.26 -2.50
CA LEU A 40 -3.92 -20.04 -1.88
C LEU A 40 -3.38 -19.07 -2.94
N VAL A 41 -3.14 -17.82 -2.56
CA VAL A 41 -2.46 -16.80 -3.39
C VAL A 41 -1.17 -16.37 -2.70
N VAL A 42 -0.10 -16.34 -3.47
CA VAL A 42 1.24 -15.89 -3.05
C VAL A 42 1.48 -14.51 -3.65
N LYS A 43 1.82 -13.53 -2.81
CA LYS A 43 2.01 -12.13 -3.20
C LYS A 43 3.34 -11.57 -2.70
N ALA A 44 4.24 -11.25 -3.62
CA ALA A 44 5.48 -10.57 -3.32
C ALA A 44 5.20 -9.20 -2.68
N GLN A 45 5.87 -8.92 -1.56
CA GLN A 45 5.77 -7.63 -0.87
C GLN A 45 6.83 -6.68 -1.44
N VAL A 46 6.37 -5.82 -2.36
CA VAL A 46 7.12 -4.72 -2.98
C VAL A 46 6.23 -3.49 -3.01
N LEU A 47 6.80 -2.29 -3.08
CA LEU A 47 6.05 -1.03 -3.14
C LEU A 47 5.62 -0.68 -4.57
N ALA A 48 6.34 -1.19 -5.57
CA ALA A 48 6.01 -1.00 -6.97
C ALA A 48 4.62 -1.57 -7.33
N GLY A 49 3.83 -0.75 -8.00
CA GLY A 49 2.58 -1.17 -8.63
C GLY A 49 2.81 -2.12 -9.80
N GLY A 50 1.78 -2.85 -10.24
CA GLY A 50 1.87 -3.72 -11.41
C GLY A 50 2.54 -5.08 -11.18
N ARG A 51 2.87 -5.43 -9.92
CA ARG A 51 3.47 -6.72 -9.55
C ARG A 51 2.70 -7.94 -10.06
N GLY A 52 1.37 -7.87 -10.21
CA GLY A 52 0.57 -8.95 -10.80
C GLY A 52 0.99 -9.29 -12.23
N LYS A 53 1.20 -8.27 -13.08
CA LYS A 53 1.67 -8.41 -14.46
C LYS A 53 3.13 -8.87 -14.52
N ALA A 54 3.93 -8.52 -13.52
CA ALA A 54 5.34 -8.92 -13.39
C ALA A 54 5.54 -10.31 -12.75
N GLY A 55 4.47 -11.06 -12.46
CA GLY A 55 4.56 -12.41 -11.87
C GLY A 55 4.76 -12.45 -10.35
N GLY A 56 4.62 -11.30 -9.67
CA GLY A 56 4.67 -11.18 -8.21
C GLY A 56 3.40 -11.62 -7.50
N VAL A 57 2.35 -12.03 -8.23
CA VAL A 57 1.12 -12.62 -7.67
C VAL A 57 0.87 -13.96 -8.36
N ARG A 58 0.77 -15.04 -7.58
CA ARG A 58 0.61 -16.41 -8.11
C ARG A 58 -0.36 -17.23 -7.26
N GLY A 59 -1.36 -17.82 -7.89
CA GLY A 59 -2.21 -18.83 -7.26
C GLY A 59 -1.47 -20.17 -7.14
N VAL A 60 -1.66 -20.87 -6.03
CA VAL A 60 -1.06 -22.18 -5.74
C VAL A 60 -2.13 -23.15 -5.24
N ARG A 61 -2.08 -24.40 -5.69
CA ARG A 61 -3.09 -25.44 -5.43
C ARG A 61 -2.57 -26.60 -4.58
N SER A 62 -1.27 -26.66 -4.32
CA SER A 62 -0.66 -27.66 -3.46
C SER A 62 0.49 -27.08 -2.64
N ARG A 63 0.93 -27.85 -1.65
CA ARG A 63 2.06 -27.47 -0.79
C ARG A 63 3.35 -27.37 -1.58
N GLU A 64 3.54 -28.26 -2.54
CA GLU A 64 4.70 -28.28 -3.45
C GLU A 64 4.73 -27.01 -4.30
N GLU A 65 3.58 -26.60 -4.86
CA GLU A 65 3.46 -25.34 -5.60
C GLU A 65 3.74 -24.12 -4.72
N LEU A 66 3.25 -24.12 -3.47
CA LEU A 66 3.50 -23.04 -2.52
C LEU A 66 4.99 -22.90 -2.19
N VAL A 67 5.67 -24.01 -1.86
CA VAL A 67 7.10 -24.02 -1.56
C VAL A 67 7.90 -23.52 -2.76
N ALA A 68 7.61 -24.02 -3.96
CA ALA A 68 8.28 -23.59 -5.19
C ALA A 68 8.04 -22.10 -5.49
N ALA A 69 6.82 -21.59 -5.28
CA ALA A 69 6.50 -20.18 -5.49
C ALA A 69 7.29 -19.27 -4.52
N VAL A 70 7.33 -19.65 -3.23
CA VAL A 70 8.08 -18.90 -2.21
C VAL A 70 9.58 -18.92 -2.48
N GLN A 71 10.16 -20.08 -2.83
CA GLN A 71 11.59 -20.20 -3.14
C GLN A 71 12.00 -19.36 -4.35
N ASN A 72 11.14 -19.28 -5.37
CA ASN A 72 11.43 -18.51 -6.58
C ASN A 72 11.29 -17.00 -6.37
N LEU A 73 10.33 -16.57 -5.53
CA LEU A 73 10.06 -15.15 -5.31
C LEU A 73 10.95 -14.55 -4.24
N LEU A 74 11.20 -15.25 -3.13
CA LEU A 74 11.95 -14.71 -2.00
C LEU A 74 13.41 -14.49 -2.39
N GLY A 75 13.92 -13.28 -2.17
CA GLY A 75 15.27 -12.87 -2.59
C GLY A 75 15.40 -12.49 -4.07
N SER A 76 14.36 -12.70 -4.88
CA SER A 76 14.35 -12.25 -6.27
C SER A 76 14.24 -10.72 -6.36
N THR A 77 14.50 -10.18 -7.56
CA THR A 77 14.24 -8.77 -7.87
C THR A 77 12.99 -8.66 -8.71
N LEU A 78 12.03 -7.87 -8.27
CA LEU A 78 10.77 -7.62 -8.95
C LEU A 78 10.60 -6.11 -9.11
N LEU A 79 10.49 -5.64 -10.36
CA LEU A 79 10.33 -4.21 -10.68
C LEU A 79 11.41 -3.31 -10.05
N GLY A 80 12.65 -3.82 -9.93
CA GLY A 80 13.78 -3.11 -9.33
C GLY A 80 13.88 -3.21 -7.79
N GLU A 81 12.92 -3.87 -7.14
CA GLU A 81 12.91 -4.07 -5.68
C GLU A 81 13.25 -5.51 -5.31
N SER A 82 14.02 -5.70 -4.24
CA SER A 82 14.28 -7.05 -3.69
C SER A 82 13.10 -7.53 -2.86
N VAL A 83 12.60 -8.72 -3.16
CA VAL A 83 11.47 -9.34 -2.45
C VAL A 83 11.98 -9.97 -1.14
N ARG A 84 11.76 -9.27 -0.01
CA ARG A 84 12.20 -9.73 1.32
C ARG A 84 11.15 -10.48 2.10
N SER A 85 9.89 -10.34 1.70
CA SER A 85 8.77 -11.03 2.32
C SER A 85 7.68 -11.31 1.31
N ILE A 86 6.87 -12.31 1.62
CA ILE A 86 5.80 -12.80 0.76
C ILE A 86 4.55 -12.96 1.62
N LEU A 87 3.44 -12.41 1.17
CA LEU A 87 2.14 -12.60 1.79
C LEU A 87 1.44 -13.80 1.14
N VAL A 88 1.05 -14.78 1.95
CA VAL A 88 0.32 -15.96 1.50
C VAL A 88 -1.09 -15.88 2.05
N GLU A 89 -2.10 -15.87 1.17
CA GLU A 89 -3.50 -15.64 1.55
C GLU A 89 -4.44 -16.71 1.00
N GLU A 90 -5.62 -16.83 1.61
CA GLU A 90 -6.72 -17.60 1.04
C GLU A 90 -7.21 -17.01 -0.29
N VAL A 91 -7.64 -17.87 -1.21
CA VAL A 91 -8.36 -17.44 -2.41
C VAL A 91 -9.78 -17.03 -2.03
N LEU A 92 -10.19 -15.83 -2.43
CA LEU A 92 -11.57 -15.36 -2.23
C LEU A 92 -12.51 -15.93 -3.30
N PRO A 93 -13.74 -16.35 -2.95
CA PRO A 93 -14.77 -16.72 -3.92
C PRO A 93 -15.37 -15.45 -4.52
N VAL A 94 -14.71 -14.87 -5.53
CA VAL A 94 -15.08 -13.58 -6.14
C VAL A 94 -16.41 -13.68 -6.89
N ALA A 95 -17.36 -12.81 -6.57
CA ALA A 95 -18.56 -12.59 -7.38
C ALA A 95 -18.49 -11.28 -8.17
N LYS A 96 -17.92 -10.22 -7.56
CA LYS A 96 -17.74 -8.92 -8.21
C LYS A 96 -16.55 -8.18 -7.60
N GLU A 97 -15.90 -7.34 -8.40
CA GLU A 97 -14.74 -6.55 -8.01
C GLU A 97 -15.04 -5.06 -8.15
N TYR A 98 -14.76 -4.31 -7.09
CA TYR A 98 -14.89 -2.86 -7.03
C TYR A 98 -13.53 -2.20 -6.88
N TYR A 99 -13.45 -0.93 -7.22
CA TYR A 99 -12.33 -0.06 -6.86
C TYR A 99 -12.80 1.01 -5.89
N ILE A 100 -12.06 1.21 -4.81
CA ILE A 100 -12.28 2.33 -3.90
C ILE A 100 -10.94 2.90 -3.41
N SER A 101 -10.83 4.22 -3.37
CA SER A 101 -9.65 4.91 -2.87
C SER A 101 -10.05 6.20 -2.15
N VAL A 102 -9.44 6.46 -0.99
CA VAL A 102 -9.51 7.77 -0.33
C VAL A 102 -8.17 8.45 -0.53
N ILE A 103 -8.19 9.66 -1.09
CA ILE A 103 -6.99 10.46 -1.38
C ILE A 103 -7.14 11.87 -0.84
N TYR A 104 -6.02 12.55 -0.59
CA TYR A 104 -6.04 14.00 -0.39
C TYR A 104 -6.06 14.72 -1.75
N ASP A 105 -7.16 15.40 -2.08
CA ASP A 105 -7.26 16.19 -3.30
C ASP A 105 -6.57 17.54 -3.10
N GLN A 106 -5.39 17.70 -3.68
CA GLN A 106 -4.59 18.92 -3.56
C GLN A 106 -5.23 20.13 -4.26
N THR A 107 -6.02 19.90 -5.31
CA THR A 107 -6.69 21.00 -6.04
C THR A 107 -7.84 21.56 -5.21
N ALA A 108 -8.61 20.67 -4.59
CA ALA A 108 -9.75 21.04 -3.75
C ALA A 108 -9.36 21.34 -2.29
N GLY A 109 -8.13 20.97 -1.87
CA GLY A 109 -7.64 21.14 -0.50
C GLY A 109 -8.41 20.32 0.52
N ARG A 110 -8.92 19.14 0.16
CA ARG A 110 -9.68 18.26 1.07
C ARG A 110 -9.68 16.80 0.61
N PRO A 111 -9.98 15.83 1.50
CA PRO A 111 -10.05 14.42 1.12
C PRO A 111 -11.18 14.11 0.14
N ALA A 112 -10.94 13.16 -0.75
CA ALA A 112 -11.88 12.70 -1.77
C ALA A 112 -11.92 11.17 -1.84
N VAL A 113 -13.10 10.63 -2.13
CA VAL A 113 -13.34 9.21 -2.40
C VAL A 113 -13.43 9.02 -3.91
N LEU A 114 -12.62 8.13 -4.44
CA LEU A 114 -12.68 7.63 -5.81
C LEU A 114 -13.34 6.25 -5.78
N PHE A 115 -14.35 6.03 -6.62
CA PHE A 115 -15.05 4.76 -6.67
C PHE A 115 -15.36 4.30 -8.10
N SER A 116 -15.22 3.00 -8.36
CA SER A 116 -15.68 2.37 -9.60
C SER A 116 -16.35 1.02 -9.32
N THR A 117 -17.42 0.75 -10.08
CA THR A 117 -18.12 -0.55 -10.10
C THR A 117 -17.36 -1.64 -10.83
N SER A 118 -16.26 -1.28 -11.47
CA SER A 118 -15.34 -2.17 -12.18
C SER A 118 -13.98 -2.02 -11.51
N GLY A 119 -13.59 -3.02 -10.71
CA GLY A 119 -12.28 -3.12 -10.05
C GLY A 119 -11.27 -3.99 -10.81
N GLY A 120 -10.09 -4.20 -10.22
CA GLY A 120 -9.06 -5.13 -10.73
C GLY A 120 -7.99 -4.48 -11.61
N MET A 121 -7.35 -5.29 -12.47
CA MET A 121 -6.19 -4.86 -13.27
C MET A 121 -6.52 -3.93 -14.46
N GLU A 122 -7.80 -3.77 -14.80
CA GLU A 122 -8.27 -3.11 -16.05
C GLU A 122 -8.95 -1.74 -15.81
N ILE A 123 -8.84 -1.17 -14.61
CA ILE A 123 -9.60 0.05 -14.25
C ILE A 123 -9.15 1.28 -15.04
N GLU A 124 -7.83 1.41 -15.29
CA GLU A 124 -7.23 2.65 -15.78
C GLU A 124 -7.59 3.00 -17.24
N ALA A 125 -8.04 2.03 -18.04
CA ALA A 125 -8.22 2.22 -19.48
C ALA A 125 -9.68 2.38 -19.94
N SER A 126 -10.66 1.90 -19.18
CA SER A 126 -12.04 1.77 -19.69
C SER A 126 -13.12 2.51 -18.88
N HIS A 127 -12.94 2.66 -17.57
CA HIS A 127 -13.96 3.27 -16.69
C HIS A 127 -13.29 4.07 -15.57
N PRO A 128 -12.96 5.35 -15.79
CA PRO A 128 -12.32 6.17 -14.77
C PRO A 128 -13.22 6.23 -13.53
N PRO A 129 -12.64 6.12 -12.32
CA PRO A 129 -13.41 6.15 -11.10
C PRO A 129 -14.11 7.51 -10.93
N ARG A 130 -15.33 7.48 -10.42
CA ARG A 130 -16.07 8.70 -10.08
C ARG A 130 -15.50 9.28 -8.79
N ARG A 131 -15.35 10.61 -8.76
CA ARG A 131 -14.84 11.34 -7.60
C ARG A 131 -15.97 11.94 -6.77
N PHE A 132 -15.89 11.74 -5.47
CA PHE A 132 -16.74 12.33 -4.44
C PHE A 132 -15.85 12.97 -3.37
N PHE A 133 -16.37 13.92 -2.61
CA PHE A 133 -15.63 14.47 -1.47
C PHE A 133 -16.00 13.72 -0.20
N LEU A 134 -15.02 13.53 0.68
CA LEU A 134 -15.24 12.89 1.96
C LEU A 134 -16.05 13.85 2.86
N ASP A 135 -17.33 13.52 3.06
CA ASP A 135 -18.27 14.21 3.93
C ASP A 135 -19.27 13.19 4.51
N SER A 136 -20.17 13.60 5.41
CA SER A 136 -21.13 12.67 6.04
C SER A 136 -22.14 12.03 5.08
N THR A 137 -22.26 12.54 3.85
CA THR A 137 -23.18 12.04 2.82
C THR A 137 -22.50 11.19 1.75
N VAL A 138 -21.17 11.09 1.79
CA VAL A 138 -20.38 10.41 0.76
C VAL A 138 -20.74 8.94 0.62
N GLY A 139 -21.01 8.26 1.74
CA GLY A 139 -21.47 6.88 1.76
C GLY A 139 -22.76 6.71 0.96
N GLU A 140 -23.75 7.58 1.17
CA GLU A 140 -25.02 7.55 0.46
C GLU A 140 -24.80 7.71 -1.05
N LYS A 141 -24.11 8.79 -1.46
CA LYS A 141 -23.82 9.11 -2.87
C LYS A 141 -23.10 7.99 -3.61
N VAL A 142 -22.09 7.37 -2.98
CA VAL A 142 -21.34 6.27 -3.60
C VAL A 142 -22.18 5.00 -3.66
N SER A 143 -22.95 4.71 -2.62
CA SER A 143 -23.81 3.52 -2.56
C SER A 143 -24.94 3.51 -3.60
N GLU A 144 -25.35 4.67 -4.11
CA GLU A 144 -26.31 4.75 -5.22
C GLU A 144 -25.81 4.11 -6.52
N LEU A 145 -24.49 3.92 -6.66
CA LEU A 145 -23.87 3.31 -7.83
C LEU A 145 -23.88 1.78 -7.82
N VAL A 146 -24.31 1.16 -6.71
CA VAL A 146 -24.35 -0.29 -6.52
C VAL A 146 -25.77 -0.80 -6.27
N SER A 147 -25.97 -2.12 -6.28
CA SER A 147 -27.30 -2.71 -6.06
C SER A 147 -27.77 -2.49 -4.62
N GLU A 148 -29.09 -2.46 -4.41
CA GLU A 148 -29.70 -2.09 -3.13
C GLU A 148 -29.20 -2.94 -1.95
N ASP A 149 -29.00 -4.24 -2.18
CA ASP A 149 -28.47 -5.21 -1.22
C ASP A 149 -27.00 -4.96 -0.83
N GLU A 150 -26.25 -4.21 -1.63
CA GLU A 150 -24.83 -3.89 -1.39
C GLU A 150 -24.65 -2.56 -0.63
N ARG A 151 -25.66 -1.70 -0.63
CA ARG A 151 -25.54 -0.30 -0.15
C ARG A 151 -25.16 -0.19 1.31
N GLY A 152 -25.74 -1.03 2.16
CA GLY A 152 -25.49 -1.01 3.61
C GLY A 152 -24.02 -1.26 3.94
N GLU A 153 -23.46 -2.36 3.41
CA GLU A 153 -22.06 -2.75 3.65
C GLU A 153 -21.08 -1.76 2.99
N LEU A 154 -21.37 -1.31 1.76
CA LEU A 154 -20.49 -0.34 1.10
C LEU A 154 -20.43 1.01 1.85
N ARG A 155 -21.57 1.50 2.36
CA ARG A 155 -21.59 2.71 3.21
C ARG A 155 -20.70 2.56 4.43
N LYS A 156 -20.85 1.45 5.16
CA LYS A 156 -20.02 1.15 6.32
C LYS A 156 -18.54 1.11 5.97
N ILE A 157 -18.17 0.48 4.86
CA ILE A 157 -16.76 0.44 4.41
C ILE A 157 -16.22 1.84 4.10
N ILE A 158 -17.01 2.70 3.46
CA ILE A 158 -16.61 4.08 3.15
C ILE A 158 -16.40 4.90 4.42
N GLU A 159 -17.29 4.74 5.42
CA GLU A 159 -17.14 5.39 6.73
C GLU A 159 -15.85 4.94 7.43
N LEU A 160 -15.65 3.62 7.53
CA LEU A 160 -14.44 3.04 8.12
C LEU A 160 -13.16 3.47 7.38
N LEU A 161 -13.21 3.58 6.05
CA LEU A 161 -12.10 4.07 5.23
C LEU A 161 -11.81 5.55 5.49
N GLY A 162 -12.86 6.37 5.64
CA GLY A 162 -12.73 7.79 5.99
C GLY A 162 -12.08 7.97 7.36
N ASP A 163 -12.54 7.21 8.35
CA ASP A 163 -11.99 7.22 9.70
C ASP A 163 -10.53 6.74 9.72
N ALA A 164 -10.21 5.66 8.99
CA ALA A 164 -8.84 5.16 8.87
C ALA A 164 -7.93 6.17 8.15
N PHE A 165 -8.42 6.82 7.09
CA PHE A 165 -7.66 7.81 6.34
C PHE A 165 -7.26 9.00 7.21
N VAL A 166 -8.21 9.54 7.98
CA VAL A 166 -7.94 10.66 8.90
C VAL A 166 -7.12 10.21 10.10
N GLY A 167 -7.48 9.06 10.69
CA GLY A 167 -6.86 8.55 11.91
C GLY A 167 -5.42 8.08 11.76
N GLU A 168 -5.00 7.68 10.55
CA GLU A 168 -3.63 7.26 10.25
C GLU A 168 -2.83 8.34 9.50
N ASP A 169 -3.31 9.60 9.49
CA ASP A 169 -2.66 10.70 8.75
C ASP A 169 -2.29 10.28 7.30
N ALA A 170 -3.22 9.61 6.63
CA ALA A 170 -2.98 9.03 5.32
C ALA A 170 -3.06 10.09 4.22
N ARG A 171 -2.22 9.93 3.20
CA ARG A 171 -2.30 10.66 1.92
C ARG A 171 -3.10 9.86 0.90
N GLN A 172 -3.09 8.53 1.02
CA GLN A 172 -3.86 7.62 0.20
C GLN A 172 -4.16 6.32 0.96
N ILE A 173 -5.40 5.84 0.88
CA ILE A 173 -5.78 4.45 1.17
C ILE A 173 -6.58 3.93 -0.02
N GLU A 174 -6.01 2.99 -0.77
CA GLU A 174 -6.61 2.37 -1.95
C GLU A 174 -6.84 0.88 -1.72
N ILE A 175 -8.04 0.41 -2.06
CA ILE A 175 -8.42 -1.00 -2.10
C ILE A 175 -8.75 -1.36 -3.54
N ASN A 176 -7.89 -2.19 -4.15
CA ASN A 176 -8.06 -2.61 -5.53
C ASN A 176 -7.62 -4.08 -5.79
N PRO A 177 -8.55 -5.06 -5.83
CA PRO A 177 -10.00 -4.88 -5.76
C PRO A 177 -10.55 -4.92 -4.33
N LEU A 178 -11.66 -4.21 -4.11
CA LEU A 178 -12.61 -4.51 -3.06
C LEU A 178 -13.54 -5.61 -3.59
N VAL A 179 -13.38 -6.84 -3.10
CA VAL A 179 -14.11 -8.00 -3.59
C VAL A 179 -15.44 -8.12 -2.86
N ARG A 180 -16.53 -8.25 -3.62
CA ARG A 180 -17.74 -8.88 -3.12
C ARG A 180 -17.66 -10.37 -3.43
N THR A 181 -17.72 -11.16 -2.37
CA THR A 181 -17.67 -12.62 -2.44
C THR A 181 -19.03 -13.21 -2.82
N SER A 182 -19.06 -14.46 -3.28
CA SER A 182 -20.30 -15.16 -3.67
C SER A 182 -21.29 -15.34 -2.52
N ASP A 183 -20.84 -15.26 -1.26
CA ASP A 183 -21.70 -15.29 -0.07
C ASP A 183 -22.18 -13.89 0.37
N GLY A 184 -21.84 -12.85 -0.41
CA GLY A 184 -22.29 -11.47 -0.20
C GLY A 184 -21.37 -10.61 0.65
N ARG A 185 -20.30 -11.15 1.25
CA ARG A 185 -19.36 -10.36 2.07
C ARG A 185 -18.42 -9.51 1.22
N PHE A 186 -18.06 -8.34 1.73
CA PHE A 186 -17.03 -7.48 1.17
C PHE A 186 -15.67 -7.73 1.83
N VAL A 187 -14.62 -7.87 1.03
CA VAL A 187 -13.26 -8.16 1.48
C VAL A 187 -12.24 -7.35 0.67
N ALA A 188 -11.34 -6.64 1.34
CA ALA A 188 -10.26 -5.88 0.74
C ALA A 188 -9.14 -6.82 0.26
N ALA A 189 -9.18 -7.21 -1.02
CA ALA A 189 -8.27 -8.21 -1.56
C ALA A 189 -6.85 -7.67 -1.76
N ASP A 190 -6.69 -6.36 -1.93
CA ASP A 190 -5.41 -5.66 -1.99
C ASP A 190 -5.49 -4.37 -1.19
N ALA A 191 -4.35 -3.85 -0.75
CA ALA A 191 -4.25 -2.59 -0.04
C ALA A 191 -3.00 -1.84 -0.48
N LYS A 192 -3.19 -0.60 -0.94
CA LYS A 192 -2.11 0.35 -1.19
C LYS A 192 -2.33 1.56 -0.29
N VAL A 193 -1.40 1.77 0.63
CA VAL A 193 -1.49 2.83 1.64
C VAL A 193 -0.25 3.71 1.57
N ALA A 194 -0.48 5.01 1.54
CA ALA A 194 0.56 6.02 1.67
C ALA A 194 0.21 6.93 2.86
N LEU A 195 1.09 6.97 3.85
CA LEU A 195 1.01 7.81 5.04
C LEU A 195 1.76 9.13 4.83
N ASP A 196 1.41 10.16 5.59
CA ASP A 196 2.21 11.37 5.72
C ASP A 196 3.31 11.16 6.78
N ASP A 197 4.56 10.98 6.35
CA ASP A 197 5.67 10.72 7.27
C ASP A 197 6.03 11.91 8.18
N ASP A 198 5.60 13.12 7.84
CA ASP A 198 5.75 14.28 8.73
C ASP A 198 4.83 14.18 9.97
N ALA A 199 3.81 13.30 9.94
CA ALA A 199 2.95 13.01 11.07
C ALA A 199 3.50 11.93 12.03
N ALA A 200 4.68 11.34 11.73
CA ALA A 200 5.21 10.21 12.51
C ALA A 200 5.36 10.48 14.02
N PHE A 201 5.51 11.74 14.44
CA PHE A 201 5.56 12.13 15.85
C PHE A 201 4.25 11.86 16.62
N ARG A 202 3.11 11.76 15.93
CA ARG A 202 1.80 11.37 16.49
C ARG A 202 1.55 9.87 16.46
N HIS A 203 2.37 9.12 15.72
CA HIS A 203 2.20 7.70 15.43
C HIS A 203 3.41 6.87 15.90
N PRO A 204 3.61 6.73 17.22
CA PRO A 204 4.73 5.96 17.76
C PRO A 204 4.77 4.52 17.25
N GLU A 205 3.62 3.93 16.94
CA GLU A 205 3.48 2.58 16.38
C GLU A 205 4.12 2.41 14.99
N TRP A 206 4.31 3.49 14.24
CA TRP A 206 4.97 3.42 12.93
C TRP A 206 6.44 3.05 13.03
N SER A 207 7.06 3.16 14.21
CA SER A 207 8.45 2.71 14.43
C SER A 207 8.62 1.19 14.26
N ALA A 208 7.53 0.42 14.31
CA ALA A 208 7.54 -1.03 14.09
C ALA A 208 7.46 -1.42 12.61
N LEU A 209 7.15 -0.48 11.72
CA LEU A 209 7.12 -0.70 10.28
C LEU A 209 8.55 -0.89 9.76
N GLU A 210 8.72 -1.73 8.72
CA GLU A 210 10.03 -1.95 8.12
C GLU A 210 10.68 -0.62 7.67
N GLU A 211 11.98 -0.45 7.88
CA GLU A 211 12.64 0.79 7.47
C GLU A 211 12.86 0.80 5.95
N ARG A 212 12.43 1.88 5.28
CA ARG A 212 12.58 2.04 3.83
C ARG A 212 12.89 3.47 3.42
N THR A 213 13.42 3.64 2.22
CA THR A 213 13.67 4.93 1.59
C THR A 213 12.58 5.24 0.56
N VAL A 214 12.61 6.46 0.02
CA VAL A 214 11.73 6.87 -1.09
C VAL A 214 11.94 6.02 -2.36
N LEU A 215 13.08 5.32 -2.46
CA LEU A 215 13.39 4.39 -3.55
C LEU A 215 12.82 2.97 -3.33
N GLY A 216 12.06 2.76 -2.25
CA GLY A 216 11.45 1.45 -1.93
C GLY A 216 12.43 0.36 -1.47
N ARG A 217 13.70 0.71 -1.26
CA ARG A 217 14.70 -0.17 -0.65
C ARG A 217 14.95 0.18 0.82
N GLY A 218 15.55 -0.74 1.56
CA GLY A 218 16.11 -0.42 2.88
C GLY A 218 17.20 0.67 2.76
N PRO A 219 17.37 1.51 3.80
CA PRO A 219 18.38 2.56 3.77
C PRO A 219 19.80 1.98 3.80
N THR A 220 20.74 2.70 3.20
CA THR A 220 22.18 2.43 3.33
C THR A 220 22.71 2.92 4.67
N ASP A 221 23.95 2.56 5.00
CA ASP A 221 24.61 3.09 6.21
C ASP A 221 24.79 4.61 6.13
N ARG A 222 25.03 5.16 4.94
CA ARG A 222 25.17 6.61 4.73
C ARG A 222 23.83 7.33 4.93
N GLU A 223 22.73 6.76 4.42
CA GLU A 223 21.39 7.30 4.64
C GLU A 223 20.97 7.24 6.11
N ARG A 224 21.29 6.15 6.82
CA ARG A 224 21.09 6.06 8.27
C ARG A 224 21.91 7.11 9.03
N ALA A 225 23.18 7.28 8.68
CA ALA A 225 24.04 8.28 9.30
C ALA A 225 23.52 9.70 9.07
N ALA A 226 23.02 10.01 7.87
CA ALA A 226 22.42 11.30 7.57
C ALA A 226 21.15 11.56 8.40
N ARG A 227 20.24 10.57 8.52
CA ARG A 227 19.03 10.66 9.36
C ARG A 227 19.34 10.99 10.82
N ALA A 228 20.47 10.51 11.35
CA ALA A 228 20.88 10.79 12.72
C ALA A 228 21.32 12.25 12.97
N ILE A 229 21.64 13.02 11.92
CA ILE A 229 22.10 14.42 12.04
C ILE A 229 21.03 15.31 12.68
N ASP A 230 19.79 15.15 12.24
CA ASP A 230 18.66 15.97 12.72
C ASP A 230 17.92 15.28 13.89
N ALA A 231 18.48 14.21 14.46
CA ALA A 231 17.88 13.51 15.59
C ALA A 231 18.14 14.23 16.93
N GLY A 232 17.27 13.97 17.90
CA GLY A 232 17.45 14.44 19.27
C GLY A 232 17.25 15.95 19.45
N PRO A 233 17.98 16.60 20.39
CA PRO A 233 17.68 17.97 20.81
C PRO A 233 17.79 19.03 19.72
N LEU A 234 18.49 18.74 18.61
CA LEU A 234 18.76 19.69 17.54
C LEU A 234 17.76 19.63 16.37
N ALA A 235 16.78 18.73 16.40
CA ALA A 235 15.80 18.51 15.34
C ALA A 235 15.03 19.78 14.91
N HIS A 236 14.92 20.77 15.79
CA HIS A 236 14.19 22.02 15.55
C HIS A 236 15.00 23.09 14.80
N ARG A 237 16.29 22.84 14.48
CA ARG A 237 17.21 23.84 13.90
C ARG A 237 17.37 23.75 12.39
N GLY A 238 16.36 23.21 11.71
CA GLY A 238 16.37 22.96 10.27
C GLY A 238 16.63 21.49 9.93
N THR A 239 16.78 21.20 8.64
CA THR A 239 16.92 19.83 8.13
C THR A 239 18.17 19.71 7.27
N ALA A 240 19.16 18.95 7.74
CA ALA A 240 20.37 18.60 6.99
C ALA A 240 20.44 17.10 6.63
N SER A 241 19.52 16.29 7.16
CA SER A 241 19.50 14.83 7.06
C SER A 241 18.95 14.25 5.76
N LYS A 242 18.46 15.08 4.83
CA LYS A 242 17.88 14.60 3.56
C LYS A 242 19.00 14.17 2.61
N TYR A 243 19.36 12.88 2.69
CA TYR A 243 20.36 12.23 1.85
C TYR A 243 19.73 11.02 1.14
N ILE A 244 19.99 10.89 -0.16
CA ILE A 244 19.57 9.74 -0.97
C ILE A 244 20.80 9.23 -1.70
N GLU A 245 21.10 7.94 -1.54
CA GLU A 245 22.25 7.33 -2.18
C GLU A 245 21.88 6.76 -3.56
N PHE A 246 22.58 7.27 -4.57
CA PHE A 246 22.56 6.79 -5.96
C PHE A 246 23.94 6.24 -6.34
N GLY A 247 23.97 5.41 -7.38
CA GLY A 247 25.23 5.05 -8.04
C GLY A 247 25.77 6.21 -8.86
N GLY A 248 27.09 6.39 -8.88
CA GLY A 248 27.76 7.45 -9.64
C GLY A 248 29.04 7.94 -8.96
N ASP A 249 29.63 8.99 -9.50
CA ASP A 249 30.88 9.62 -9.06
C ASP A 249 30.74 11.12 -8.76
N VAL A 250 29.53 11.69 -8.92
CA VAL A 250 29.22 13.09 -8.60
C VAL A 250 28.41 13.18 -7.30
N GLY A 251 28.94 13.92 -6.32
CA GLY A 251 28.24 14.27 -5.09
C GLY A 251 27.52 15.61 -5.22
N ILE A 252 26.25 15.66 -4.80
CA ILE A 252 25.42 16.85 -4.92
C ILE A 252 24.96 17.29 -3.53
N LEU A 253 25.19 18.57 -3.20
CA LEU A 253 24.70 19.19 -1.97
C LEU A 253 23.81 20.37 -2.35
N PHE A 254 22.56 20.29 -1.93
CA PHE A 254 21.54 21.30 -2.18
C PHE A 254 21.07 21.94 -0.88
N SER A 255 20.81 23.25 -0.92
CA SER A 255 20.25 24.01 0.21
C SER A 255 18.72 24.12 0.17
N GLY A 256 18.06 23.36 -0.72
CA GLY A 256 16.60 23.32 -0.88
C GLY A 256 16.06 24.30 -1.93
N GLY A 257 14.73 24.36 -2.05
CA GLY A 257 14.02 25.25 -2.98
C GLY A 257 14.10 24.87 -4.46
N GLY A 258 13.45 25.67 -5.31
CA GLY A 258 13.31 25.37 -6.75
C GLY A 258 14.63 25.36 -7.54
N ALA A 259 15.65 26.11 -7.11
CA ALA A 259 16.95 26.12 -7.77
C ALA A 259 17.67 24.76 -7.69
N SER A 260 17.47 24.03 -6.59
CA SER A 260 18.03 22.68 -6.41
C SER A 260 17.45 21.69 -7.41
N LEU A 261 16.13 21.76 -7.66
CA LEU A 261 15.45 20.95 -8.68
C LEU A 261 15.95 21.29 -10.09
N ALA A 262 16.02 22.58 -10.43
CA ALA A 262 16.51 23.03 -11.74
C ALA A 262 17.96 22.58 -12.02
N ASN A 263 18.82 22.58 -11.00
CA ASN A 263 20.19 22.07 -11.14
C ASN A 263 20.24 20.55 -11.30
N MET A 264 19.33 19.80 -10.67
CA MET A 264 19.23 18.35 -10.86
C MET A 264 18.77 18.01 -12.28
N ASP A 265 17.78 18.73 -12.81
CA ASP A 265 17.30 18.56 -14.19
C ASP A 265 18.40 18.82 -15.23
N ALA A 266 19.31 19.76 -14.96
CA ALA A 266 20.43 20.05 -15.87
C ALA A 266 21.53 18.98 -15.88
N LEU A 267 21.55 18.08 -14.90
CA LEU A 267 22.53 16.99 -14.78
C LEU A 267 22.03 15.66 -15.40
N LEU A 268 20.71 15.52 -15.61
CA LEU A 268 20.06 14.38 -16.26
C LEU A 268 20.06 14.52 -17.78
#